data_AF-A0A420UXY3-F1
#
_entry.id   AF-A0A420UXY3-F1
#
_cell.length_a   1.000
_cell.length_b   1.000
_cell.length_c   1.000
_cell.angle_alpha   90.00
_cell.angle_beta   90.00
_cell.angle_gamma   90.00
#
_symmetry.space_group_name_H-M   'P 1'
#
loop_
_entity.id
_entity.type
_entity.pdbx_description
1 polymer ?
#
loop_
_entity_poly.entity_id
_entity_poly.type
_entity_poly.pdbx_seq_one_letter_code
_entity_poly.pdbx_strand_id
1 'polypeptide(L)'
;MPNPELAARVRSAILTRPRHYDPSAWLGGTTLLQPGTPLVDTDPLCRTTLCVAGYAAHFTGHTLEVAGDPAGSHDSSATHTLAHKPGSQPLPVWIVAQRELRLTGNDAGRLFASCTKAGTVLAALAQLAGGAPRIHWDAIGQ
;
A
#
# COMPACT_ATOMS: atom_id res chain seq x y z
N MET A 1 18.88 -1.80 -0.22
CA MET A 1 18.50 -0.51 -0.84
C MET A 1 17.04 -0.55 -1.23
N PRO A 2 16.29 0.55 -1.04
CA PRO A 2 14.91 0.69 -1.48
C PRO A 2 14.70 0.44 -2.98
N ASN A 3 13.46 0.16 -3.38
CA ASN A 3 13.09 -0.04 -4.78
C ASN A 3 12.55 1.27 -5.40
N PRO A 4 13.38 2.04 -6.16
CA PRO A 4 13.00 3.36 -6.68
C PRO A 4 11.90 3.27 -7.74
N GLU A 5 11.93 2.26 -8.61
CA GLU A 5 10.93 2.09 -9.67
C GLU A 5 9.55 1.80 -9.10
N LEU A 6 9.47 0.93 -8.09
CA LEU A 6 8.21 0.64 -7.41
C LEU A 6 7.68 1.88 -6.68
N ALA A 7 8.55 2.60 -5.96
CA ALA A 7 8.16 3.84 -5.29
C ALA A 7 7.63 4.90 -6.29
N ALA A 8 8.28 5.04 -7.45
CA ALA A 8 7.85 5.95 -8.51
C ALA A 8 6.47 5.55 -9.06
N ARG A 9 6.24 4.24 -9.29
CA ARG A 9 4.94 3.72 -9.75
C ARG A 9 3.83 3.97 -8.74
N VAL A 10 4.07 3.71 -7.45
CA VAL A 10 3.10 3.98 -6.38
C VAL A 10 2.79 5.47 -6.29
N ARG A 11 3.82 6.33 -6.31
CA ARG A 11 3.65 7.79 -6.31
C ARG A 11 2.81 8.27 -7.49
N SER A 12 3.13 7.79 -8.69
CA SER A 12 2.41 8.14 -9.92
C SER A 12 0.93 7.73 -9.83
N ALA A 13 0.65 6.55 -9.29
CA ALA A 13 -0.73 6.08 -9.10
C ALA A 13 -1.53 6.98 -8.15
N ILE A 14 -0.94 7.37 -7.00
CA ILE A 14 -1.59 8.26 -6.04
C ILE A 14 -1.85 9.64 -6.66
N LEU A 15 -0.90 10.19 -7.43
CA LEU A 15 -1.05 11.50 -8.07
C LEU A 15 -2.07 11.50 -9.21
N THR A 16 -2.11 10.43 -10.02
CA THR A 16 -3.00 10.33 -11.18
C THR A 16 -4.42 9.92 -10.78
N ARG A 17 -4.57 9.20 -9.67
CA ARG A 17 -5.84 8.65 -9.18
C ARG A 17 -6.01 8.90 -7.67
N PRO A 18 -6.03 10.17 -7.21
CA PRO A 18 -6.09 10.48 -5.78
C PRO A 18 -7.34 9.92 -5.09
N ARG A 19 -8.44 9.73 -5.84
CA ARG A 19 -9.67 9.13 -5.33
C ARG A 19 -9.56 7.63 -5.00
N HIS A 20 -8.53 6.96 -5.49
CA HIS A 20 -8.24 5.56 -5.21
C HIS A 20 -7.16 5.39 -4.11
N TYR A 21 -6.66 6.49 -3.56
CA TYR A 21 -5.73 6.46 -2.44
C TYR A 21 -6.51 6.63 -1.14
N ASP A 22 -6.40 5.63 -0.26
CA ASP A 22 -6.98 5.67 1.08
C ASP A 22 -5.94 5.13 2.06
N PRO A 23 -5.40 5.94 2.99
CA PRO A 23 -4.43 5.49 3.96
C PRO A 23 -5.05 4.65 5.10
N SER A 24 -6.38 4.62 5.23
CA SER A 24 -7.06 3.94 6.34
C SER A 24 -7.27 2.45 6.11
N ALA A 25 -7.21 1.99 4.85
CA ALA A 25 -7.43 0.60 4.49
C ALA A 25 -6.35 0.11 3.52
N TRP A 26 -5.91 -1.14 3.69
CA TRP A 26 -4.97 -1.76 2.76
C TRP A 26 -5.59 -2.03 1.39
N LEU A 27 -6.84 -2.51 1.41
CA LEU A 27 -7.73 -2.72 0.26
C LEU A 27 -9.16 -2.36 0.70
N GLY A 28 -9.79 -1.43 0.00
CA GLY A 28 -11.18 -1.01 0.22
C GLY A 28 -12.04 -1.24 -1.03
N GLY A 29 -13.35 -1.29 -0.86
CA GLY A 29 -14.33 -1.42 -1.95
C GLY A 29 -14.43 -2.80 -2.62
N THR A 30 -13.55 -3.74 -2.30
CA THR A 30 -13.59 -5.14 -2.72
C THR A 30 -12.92 -6.03 -1.68
N THR A 31 -13.27 -7.31 -1.65
CA THR A 31 -12.60 -8.33 -0.82
C THR A 31 -11.48 -9.05 -1.56
N LEU A 32 -11.40 -8.92 -2.88
CA LEU A 32 -10.39 -9.58 -3.71
C LEU A 32 -9.96 -8.65 -4.84
N LEU A 33 -8.64 -8.52 -5.03
CA LEU A 33 -8.04 -7.79 -6.14
C LEU A 33 -6.95 -8.65 -6.78
N GLN A 34 -7.22 -9.12 -8.00
CA GLN A 34 -6.26 -9.92 -8.77
C GLN A 34 -5.18 -9.05 -9.42
N PRO A 35 -3.98 -9.58 -9.66
CA PRO A 35 -2.93 -8.89 -10.40
C PRO A 35 -3.42 -8.41 -11.77
N GLY A 36 -3.05 -7.18 -12.14
CA GLY A 36 -3.40 -6.62 -13.45
C GLY A 36 -4.84 -6.11 -13.57
N THR A 37 -5.70 -6.34 -12.56
CA THR A 37 -7.02 -5.71 -12.52
C THR A 37 -6.87 -4.18 -12.48
N PRO A 38 -7.42 -3.45 -13.46
CA PRO A 38 -7.40 -2.00 -13.44
C PRO A 38 -8.27 -1.51 -12.28
N LEU A 39 -7.81 -0.46 -11.58
CA LEU A 39 -8.65 0.26 -10.63
C LEU A 39 -9.65 1.09 -11.44
N VAL A 40 -10.90 0.64 -11.50
CA VAL A 40 -11.95 1.25 -12.32
C VAL A 40 -12.84 2.14 -11.45
N ASP A 41 -13.25 3.29 -12.01
CA ASP A 41 -14.18 4.24 -11.41
C ASP A 41 -15.66 3.85 -11.64
N THR A 42 -15.96 2.57 -11.91
CA THR A 42 -17.26 2.14 -12.41
C THR A 42 -18.42 2.35 -11.42
N ASP A 43 -18.16 2.59 -10.14
CA ASP A 43 -19.17 3.01 -9.16
C ASP A 43 -18.52 3.85 -8.02
N PRO A 44 -19.00 5.07 -7.73
CA PRO A 44 -18.52 5.88 -6.60
C PRO A 44 -18.68 5.21 -5.23
N LEU A 45 -19.66 4.30 -5.08
CA LEU A 45 -19.96 3.59 -3.82
C LEU A 45 -19.19 2.28 -3.67
N CYS A 46 -18.68 1.71 -4.76
CA CYS A 46 -17.89 0.47 -4.78
C CYS A 46 -16.47 0.67 -5.31
N ARG A 47 -15.93 1.90 -5.19
CA ARG A 47 -14.58 2.21 -5.68
C ARG A 47 -13.53 1.41 -4.92
N THR A 48 -12.69 0.68 -5.66
CA THR A 48 -11.51 0.04 -5.07
C THR A 48 -10.49 1.09 -4.63
N THR A 49 -10.14 1.11 -3.35
CA THR A 49 -9.09 1.98 -2.80
C THR A 49 -7.91 1.15 -2.28
N LEU A 50 -6.72 1.73 -2.34
CA LEU A 50 -5.49 1.14 -1.84
C LEU A 50 -4.67 2.20 -1.08
N CYS A 51 -4.04 1.80 0.03
CA CYS A 51 -2.94 2.57 0.61
C CYS A 51 -1.61 2.24 -0.11
N VAL A 52 -0.51 2.83 0.35
CA VAL A 52 0.83 2.60 -0.21
C VAL A 52 1.20 1.11 -0.26
N ALA A 53 0.92 0.36 0.81
CA ALA A 53 1.27 -1.06 0.86
C ALA A 53 0.40 -1.89 -0.09
N GLY A 54 -0.90 -1.59 -0.19
CA GLY A 54 -1.79 -2.20 -1.17
C GLY A 54 -1.30 -1.97 -2.60
N TYR A 55 -0.95 -0.74 -2.96
CA TYR A 55 -0.36 -0.43 -4.26
C TYR A 55 0.95 -1.20 -4.51
N ALA A 56 1.86 -1.22 -3.53
CA ALA A 56 3.15 -1.89 -3.68
C ALA A 56 3.00 -3.40 -3.93
N ALA A 57 2.11 -4.06 -3.19
CA ALA A 57 1.84 -5.48 -3.36
C ALA A 57 1.13 -5.78 -4.70
N HIS A 58 0.12 -4.98 -5.07
CA HIS A 58 -0.59 -5.13 -6.36
C HIS A 58 0.33 -4.94 -7.57
N PHE A 59 1.18 -3.91 -7.54
CA PHE A 59 2.11 -3.61 -8.65
C PHE A 59 3.24 -4.60 -8.84
N THR A 60 3.47 -5.49 -7.85
CA THR A 60 4.44 -6.59 -7.90
C THR A 60 3.80 -7.93 -8.23
N GLY A 61 2.53 -7.91 -8.64
CA GLY A 61 1.81 -9.07 -9.17
C GLY A 61 1.24 -9.97 -8.09
N HIS A 62 0.99 -9.46 -6.89
CA HIS A 62 0.29 -10.19 -5.84
C HIS A 62 -1.23 -10.00 -5.97
N THR A 63 -1.96 -11.09 -5.77
CA THR A 63 -3.39 -11.02 -5.45
C THR A 63 -3.52 -10.49 -4.03
N LEU A 64 -4.42 -9.53 -3.83
CA LEU A 64 -4.80 -9.04 -2.51
C LEU A 64 -6.16 -9.60 -2.12
N GLU A 65 -6.26 -10.12 -0.91
CA GLU A 65 -7.49 -10.69 -0.38
C GLU A 65 -7.73 -10.16 1.03
N VAL A 66 -8.92 -9.63 1.28
CA VAL A 66 -9.40 -9.31 2.62
C VAL A 66 -9.79 -10.62 3.28
N ALA A 67 -8.96 -11.09 4.21
CA ALA A 67 -9.34 -12.20 5.06
C ALA A 67 -10.36 -11.70 6.10
N GLY A 68 -11.52 -12.35 6.16
CA GLY A 68 -12.47 -12.15 7.25
C GLY A 68 -11.81 -12.54 8.58
N ASP A 69 -12.06 -11.76 9.62
CA ASP A 69 -11.52 -12.01 10.95
C ASP A 69 -11.97 -13.40 11.44
N PRO A 70 -11.08 -14.34 11.78
CA PRO A 70 -11.48 -15.57 12.44
C PRO A 70 -11.92 -15.21 13.87
N ALA A 71 -13.21 -14.89 14.02
CA ALA A 71 -13.96 -14.76 15.26
C ALA A 71 -13.16 -14.31 16.51
N GLY A 72 -13.22 -13.01 16.85
CA GLY A 72 -13.07 -12.61 18.26
C GLY A 72 -12.30 -11.35 18.62
N SER A 73 -11.82 -10.53 17.68
CA SER A 73 -11.13 -9.28 18.06
C SER A 73 -12.10 -8.10 18.08
N HIS A 74 -12.69 -7.84 19.24
CA HIS A 74 -13.06 -6.45 19.58
C HIS A 74 -11.79 -5.59 19.47
N ASP A 75 -11.89 -4.42 18.82
CA ASP A 75 -10.85 -3.39 18.71
C ASP A 75 -9.70 -3.62 17.73
N SER A 76 -10.01 -3.70 16.43
CA SER A 76 -9.38 -2.86 15.39
C SER A 76 -9.80 -3.40 14.02
N SER A 77 -10.65 -2.67 13.30
CA SER A 77 -11.00 -2.93 11.90
C SER A 77 -9.82 -2.59 10.97
N ALA A 78 -8.61 -3.05 11.31
CA ALA A 78 -7.50 -3.14 10.38
C ALA A 78 -7.67 -4.48 9.64
N THR A 79 -8.66 -4.51 8.75
CA THR A 79 -8.95 -5.59 7.81
C THR A 79 -7.66 -6.33 7.42
N HIS A 80 -7.49 -7.58 7.87
CA HIS A 80 -6.30 -8.39 7.61
C HIS A 80 -6.21 -8.70 6.11
N THR A 81 -5.60 -7.78 5.35
CA THR A 81 -5.40 -7.97 3.91
C THR A 81 -4.15 -8.79 3.71
N LEU A 82 -4.32 -9.94 3.06
CA LEU A 82 -3.26 -10.86 2.70
C LEU A 82 -2.87 -10.60 1.24
N ALA A 83 -1.60 -10.81 0.94
CA ALA A 83 -1.03 -10.74 -0.39
C ALA A 83 -0.37 -12.08 -0.73
N HIS A 84 -0.64 -12.60 -1.92
CA HIS A 84 -0.11 -13.90 -2.34
C HIS A 84 0.08 -13.98 -3.86
N LYS A 85 0.98 -14.87 -4.28
CA LYS A 85 1.12 -15.33 -5.66
C LYS A 85 0.60 -16.76 -5.77
N PRO A 86 0.18 -17.22 -6.97
CA PRO A 86 -0.17 -18.62 -7.17
C PRO A 86 0.95 -19.54 -6.68
N GLY A 87 0.61 -20.53 -5.86
CA GLY A 87 1.57 -21.49 -5.28
C GLY A 87 2.44 -20.95 -4.13
N SER A 88 2.22 -19.72 -3.67
CA SER A 88 2.92 -19.14 -2.51
C SER A 88 1.99 -19.04 -1.29
N GLN A 89 2.56 -19.13 -0.09
CA GLN A 89 1.80 -18.88 1.14
C GLN A 89 1.37 -17.42 1.23
N PRO A 90 0.12 -17.13 1.62
CA PRO A 90 -0.33 -15.77 1.88
C PRO A 90 0.45 -15.11 3.02
N LEU A 91 0.82 -13.86 2.82
CA LEU A 91 1.49 -13.03 3.82
C LEU A 91 0.70 -11.75 4.04
N PRO A 92 0.75 -11.15 5.24
CA PRO A 92 0.20 -9.82 5.46
C PRO A 92 0.72 -8.81 4.43
N VAL A 93 -0.18 -8.02 3.85
CA VAL A 93 0.14 -7.07 2.78
C VAL A 93 1.26 -6.10 3.15
N TRP A 94 1.33 -5.68 4.42
CA TRP A 94 2.37 -4.78 4.91
C TRP A 94 3.76 -5.43 4.87
N ILE A 95 3.86 -6.74 5.14
CA ILE A 95 5.12 -7.49 5.04
C ILE A 95 5.57 -7.58 3.59
N VAL A 96 4.64 -7.91 2.69
CA VAL A 96 4.92 -7.99 1.25
C VAL A 96 5.38 -6.63 0.74
N ALA A 97 4.63 -5.56 1.02
CA ALA A 97 4.97 -4.22 0.60
C ALA A 97 6.32 -3.74 1.14
N GLN A 98 6.62 -4.00 2.42
CA GLN A 98 7.92 -3.69 3.01
C GLN A 98 9.06 -4.40 2.26
N ARG A 99 8.90 -5.69 1.96
CA ARG A 99 9.91 -6.49 1.24
C ARG A 99 10.10 -5.98 -0.19
N GLU A 100 9.01 -5.71 -0.89
CA GLU A 100 9.02 -5.28 -2.29
C GLU A 100 9.55 -3.86 -2.47
N LEU A 101 9.22 -2.94 -1.55
CA LEU A 101 9.81 -1.60 -1.49
C LEU A 101 11.22 -1.59 -0.88
N ARG A 102 11.66 -2.73 -0.29
CA ARG A 102 12.95 -2.92 0.38
C ARG A 102 13.21 -1.88 1.48
N LEU A 103 12.19 -1.66 2.32
CA LEU A 103 12.20 -0.68 3.41
C LEU A 103 12.59 -1.32 4.74
N THR A 104 13.15 -0.49 5.63
CA THR A 104 13.29 -0.83 7.05
C THR A 104 11.91 -0.86 7.72
N GLY A 105 11.78 -1.56 8.85
CA GLY A 105 10.51 -1.63 9.59
C GLY A 105 9.99 -0.25 10.01
N ASN A 106 10.88 0.66 10.42
CA ASN A 106 10.52 2.01 10.83
C ASN A 106 10.02 2.87 9.65
N ASP A 107 10.72 2.80 8.50
CA ASP A 107 10.30 3.51 7.30
C ASP A 107 8.97 2.98 6.76
N ALA A 108 8.80 1.65 6.73
CA ALA A 108 7.55 1.02 6.33
C ALA A 108 6.42 1.40 7.28
N GLY A 109 6.63 1.31 8.59
CA GLY A 109 5.62 1.65 9.60
C GLY A 109 5.13 3.09 9.45
N ARG A 110 6.04 4.05 9.28
CA ARG A 110 5.66 5.46 9.10
C ARG A 110 5.04 5.73 7.73
N LEU A 111 5.55 5.13 6.66
CA LEU A 111 5.02 5.31 5.31
C LEU A 111 3.62 4.71 5.14
N PHE A 112 3.33 3.62 5.85
CA PHE A 112 2.07 2.88 5.75
C PHE A 112 1.02 3.26 6.80
N ALA A 113 1.41 4.08 7.79
CA ALA A 113 0.49 4.49 8.85
C ALA A 113 -0.66 5.35 8.30
N SER A 114 -1.87 5.05 8.77
CA SER A 114 -3.09 5.78 8.38
C SER A 114 -3.08 7.25 8.78
N CYS A 115 -2.32 7.61 9.81
CA CYS A 115 -2.16 8.98 10.29
C CYS A 115 -1.12 9.80 9.50
N THR A 116 -0.34 9.19 8.61
CA THR A 116 0.65 9.91 7.81
C THR A 116 -0.06 10.67 6.69
N LYS A 117 0.10 12.00 6.70
CA LYS A 117 -0.53 12.90 5.71
C LYS A 117 -0.12 12.51 4.28
N ALA A 118 -1.05 12.63 3.34
CA ALA A 118 -0.82 12.30 1.93
C ALA A 118 0.38 13.07 1.32
N GLY A 119 0.56 14.35 1.68
CA GLY A 119 1.71 15.15 1.23
C GLY A 119 3.05 14.56 1.71
N THR A 120 3.12 14.15 2.97
CA THR A 120 4.29 13.48 3.56
C THR A 120 4.58 12.15 2.88
N VAL A 121 3.55 11.35 2.60
CA VAL A 121 3.67 10.09 1.84
C VAL A 121 4.23 10.34 0.44
N LEU A 122 3.68 11.33 -0.28
CA LEU A 122 4.11 11.66 -1.65
C LEU A 122 5.55 12.15 -1.70
N ALA A 123 5.99 12.91 -0.70
CA ALA A 123 7.37 13.37 -0.58
C ALA A 123 8.32 12.22 -0.22
N ALA A 124 7.94 11.33 0.68
CA ALA A 124 8.72 10.13 1.02
C ALA A 124 8.90 9.24 -0.20
N LEU A 125 7.82 8.96 -0.94
CA LEU A 125 7.88 8.21 -2.18
C LEU A 125 8.72 8.92 -3.26
N ALA A 126 8.75 10.26 -3.28
CA ALA A 126 9.60 11.02 -4.19
C ALA A 126 11.10 10.83 -3.87
N GLN A 127 11.48 10.85 -2.59
CA GLN A 127 12.87 10.55 -2.19
C GLN A 127 13.28 9.13 -2.61
N LEU A 128 12.43 8.14 -2.34
CA LEU A 128 12.66 6.76 -2.74
C LEU A 128 12.76 6.60 -4.26
N ALA A 129 11.86 7.24 -5.01
CA ALA A 129 11.88 7.26 -6.47
C ALA A 129 13.15 7.94 -7.03
N GLY A 130 13.69 8.94 -6.33
CA GLY A 130 14.97 9.57 -6.62
C GLY A 130 16.20 8.72 -6.25
N GLY A 131 16.01 7.48 -5.77
CA GLY A 131 17.09 6.57 -5.43
C GLY A 131 17.69 6.79 -4.03
N ALA A 132 17.03 7.55 -3.16
CA ALA A 132 17.50 7.75 -1.79
C ALA A 132 17.64 6.38 -1.08
N PRO A 133 18.74 6.15 -0.33
CA PRO A 133 18.97 4.87 0.34
C PRO A 133 18.04 4.64 1.55
N ARG A 134 17.39 5.70 2.03
CA ARG A 134 16.41 5.72 3.13
C ARG A 134 15.52 6.96 3.01
N ILE A 135 14.43 7.00 3.77
CA ILE A 135 13.56 8.17 3.84
C ILE A 135 14.12 9.14 4.90
N HIS A 136 14.39 10.37 4.48
CA HIS A 136 14.78 11.48 5.34
C HIS A 136 13.55 12.22 5.83
N TRP A 137 12.89 11.67 6.85
CA TRP A 137 11.62 12.19 7.36
C TRP A 137 11.70 13.63 7.87
N ASP A 138 12.83 14.04 8.44
CA ASP A 138 13.03 15.40 8.95
C ASP A 138 13.03 16.44 7.81
N ALA A 139 13.40 16.04 6.60
CA ALA A 139 13.42 16.90 5.41
C ALA A 139 12.04 17.02 4.73
N ILE A 140 11.05 16.23 5.13
CA ILE A 140 9.74 16.17 4.45
C ILE A 140 8.76 17.22 5.00
N GLY A 141 9.02 17.80 6.18
CA GLY A 141 8.06 18.69 6.84
C GLY A 141 6.82 17.92 7.35
N GLN A 142 6.34 18.28 8.54
CA GLN A 142 5.16 17.64 9.15
C GLN A 142 3.85 18.30 8.73
#